data_AF-A0A6N0M3Y2-F1
#
_entry.id   AF-A0A6N0M3Y2-F1
#
_cell.length_a   1.000
_cell.length_b   1.000
_cell.length_c   1.000
_cell.angle_alpha   90.00
_cell.angle_beta   90.00
_cell.angle_gamma   90.00
#
_symmetry.space_group_name_H-M   'P 1'
#
loop_
_entity.id
_entity.type
_entity.pdbx_description
1 polymer ?
#
loop_
_entity_poly.entity_id
_entity_poly.type
_entity_poly.pdbx_seq_one_letter_code
_entity_poly.pdbx_strand_id
1 'polypeptide(L)'
;MGEELITTPDKNHKKAELSKTQKSENKELSFRRIFVEHLICRVKIFRVASDRFRLARHCYSQVIKTVCELVGLHLNASELHVI
;
A
#
# COMPACT_ATOMS: atom_id res chain seq x y z
N MET A 1 9.85 -13.87 13.65
CA MET A 1 10.24 -14.05 12.24
C MET A 1 9.30 -13.25 11.37
N GLY A 2 9.72 -12.08 10.90
CA GLY A 2 8.87 -11.14 10.15
C GLY A 2 9.61 -9.85 9.79
N GLU A 3 10.60 -9.47 10.62
CA GLU A 3 11.41 -8.27 10.40
C GLU A 3 12.32 -8.38 9.17
N GLU A 4 12.82 -9.58 8.85
CA GLU A 4 13.69 -9.81 7.67
C GLU A 4 13.01 -9.52 6.33
N LEU A 5 11.67 -9.49 6.27
CA LEU A 5 10.92 -9.24 5.03
C LEU A 5 10.44 -7.78 4.91
N ILE A 6 10.71 -6.93 5.90
CA ILE A 6 10.22 -5.54 5.93
C ILE A 6 11.36 -4.60 5.53
N THR A 7 11.31 -4.10 4.30
CA THR A 7 12.24 -3.07 3.84
C THR A 7 11.89 -1.72 4.46
N THR A 8 12.70 -1.29 5.43
CA THR A 8 12.63 0.06 6.00
C THR A 8 13.64 0.99 5.34
N PRO A 9 13.27 2.27 5.10
CA PRO A 9 14.22 3.27 4.64
C PRO A 9 15.40 3.40 5.61
N ASP A 10 16.59 3.64 5.06
CA ASP A 10 17.77 4.00 5.84
C ASP A 10 17.51 5.31 6.59
N LYS A 11 17.85 5.34 7.88
CA LYS A 11 17.67 6.52 8.73
C LYS A 11 18.99 7.29 8.84
N ASN A 12 18.90 8.62 8.95
CA ASN A 12 20.06 9.41 9.34
C ASN A 12 20.54 8.99 10.74
N HIS A 13 21.84 8.79 10.92
CA HIS A 13 22.44 8.61 12.23
C HIS A 13 22.75 9.99 12.84
N LYS A 14 22.82 10.09 14.18
CA LYS A 14 22.98 11.36 14.94
C LYS A 14 24.15 12.25 14.48
N LYS A 15 25.13 11.72 13.73
CA LYS A 15 26.31 12.45 13.24
C LYS A 15 26.66 12.18 11.78
N ALA A 16 25.81 11.48 11.02
CA ALA A 16 26.10 11.12 9.64
C ALA A 16 24.88 11.32 8.74
N GLU A 17 25.10 12.04 7.65
CA GLU A 17 24.12 12.15 6.57
C GLU A 17 24.05 10.85 5.77
N LEU A 18 22.86 10.55 5.25
CA LEU A 18 22.69 9.49 4.27
C LEU A 18 23.57 9.72 3.04
N SER A 19 24.22 8.65 2.58
CA SER A 19 24.95 8.66 1.32
C SER A 19 24.01 8.93 0.14
N LYS A 20 24.56 9.36 -1.00
CA LYS A 20 23.76 9.62 -2.21
C LYS A 20 22.97 8.38 -2.65
N THR A 21 23.59 7.20 -2.56
CA THR A 21 22.96 5.91 -2.90
C THR A 21 21.79 5.58 -1.97
N GLN A 22 21.98 5.71 -0.65
CA GLN A 22 20.89 5.48 0.32
C GLN A 22 19.75 6.48 0.12
N LYS A 23 20.05 7.75 -0.22
CA LYS A 23 19.02 8.75 -0.55
C LYS A 23 18.23 8.34 -1.79
N SER A 24 18.86 7.82 -2.85
CA SER A 24 18.15 7.34 -4.03
C SER A 24 17.29 6.11 -3.75
N GLU A 25 17.79 5.14 -2.98
CA GLU A 25 17.04 3.94 -2.59
C GLU A 25 15.82 4.31 -1.73
N ASN A 26 16.01 5.19 -0.74
CA ASN A 26 14.93 5.72 0.08
C ASN A 26 13.86 6.45 -0.74
N LYS A 27 14.27 7.17 -1.80
CA LYS A 27 13.33 7.85 -2.70
C LYS A 27 12.48 6.85 -3.47
N GLU A 28 13.07 5.78 -3.99
CA GLU A 28 12.34 4.71 -4.67
C GLU A 28 11.38 3.98 -3.72
N LEU A 29 11.84 3.65 -2.51
CA LEU A 29 10.99 3.05 -1.48
C LEU A 29 9.82 3.96 -1.11
N SER A 30 10.07 5.27 -0.99
CA SER A 30 9.02 6.25 -0.69
C SER A 30 8.01 6.35 -1.82
N PHE A 31 8.45 6.34 -3.08
CA PHE A 31 7.56 6.30 -4.24
C PHE A 31 6.63 5.07 -4.21
N ARG A 32 7.20 3.88 -3.96
CA ARG A 32 6.42 2.64 -3.83
C ARG A 32 5.41 2.72 -2.68
N ARG A 33 5.81 3.27 -1.53
CA ARG A 33 4.91 3.46 -0.37
C ARG A 33 3.76 4.38 -0.69
N ILE A 34 4.04 5.54 -1.31
CA ILE A 34 3.02 6.50 -1.72
C ILE A 34 1.97 5.80 -2.60
N PHE A 35 2.39 5.03 -3.60
CA PHE A 35 1.46 4.29 -4.46
C PHE A 35 0.59 3.30 -3.66
N VAL A 36 1.20 2.50 -2.78
CA VAL A 36 0.47 1.53 -1.95
C VAL A 36 -0.49 2.22 -0.98
N GLU A 37 -0.10 3.32 -0.36
CA GLU A 37 -0.97 4.11 0.54
C GLU A 37 -2.19 4.66 -0.21
N HIS A 38 -2.01 5.17 -1.42
CA HIS A 38 -3.13 5.61 -2.26
C HIS A 38 -4.09 4.45 -2.57
N LEU A 39 -3.56 3.27 -2.90
CA LEU A 39 -4.39 2.08 -3.15
C LEU A 39 -5.15 1.65 -1.87
N ILE A 40 -4.47 1.65 -0.72
CA ILE A 40 -5.11 1.35 0.57
C ILE A 40 -6.21 2.37 0.88
N CYS A 41 -5.99 3.65 0.62
CA CYS A 41 -7.02 4.68 0.77
C CYS A 41 -8.25 4.38 -0.09
N ARG A 42 -8.07 3.97 -1.36
CA ARG A 42 -9.18 3.56 -2.24
C ARG A 42 -9.92 2.34 -1.71
N VAL A 43 -9.20 1.34 -1.20
CA VAL A 43 -9.79 0.14 -0.57
C VAL A 43 -10.56 0.50 0.70
N LYS A 44 -10.06 1.42 1.51
CA LYS A 44 -10.69 1.82 2.78
C LYS A 44 -11.92 2.72 2.62
N ILE A 45 -12.28 3.15 1.41
CA ILE A 45 -13.60 3.76 1.15
C ILE A 45 -14.72 2.77 1.48
N PHE A 46 -14.47 1.48 1.29
CA PHE A 46 -15.42 0.43 1.63
C PHE A 46 -15.43 0.22 3.14
N ARG A 47 -16.57 0.51 3.80
CA ARG A 47 -16.73 0.32 5.26
C ARG A 47 -16.33 -1.08 5.72
N VAL A 48 -16.62 -2.10 4.92
CA VAL A 48 -16.26 -3.50 5.23
C VAL A 48 -14.74 -3.73 5.32
N ALA A 49 -13.93 -2.90 4.65
CA ALA A 49 -12.48 -2.94 4.69
C ALA A 49 -11.87 -1.94 5.70
N SER A 50 -12.57 -0.85 6.03
CA SER A 50 -12.09 0.16 6.98
C SER A 50 -12.50 -0.08 8.43
N ASP A 51 -13.68 -0.65 8.67
CA ASP A 51 -14.19 -0.95 10.00
C ASP A 51 -13.61 -2.27 10.51
N ARG A 52 -13.69 -2.50 11.83
CA ARG A 52 -13.39 -3.82 12.40
C ARG A 52 -14.30 -4.86 11.75
N PHE A 53 -13.72 -5.83 11.06
CA PHE A 53 -14.46 -6.86 10.36
C PHE A 53 -15.24 -7.73 11.34
N ARG A 54 -16.58 -7.69 11.27
CA ARG A 54 -17.49 -8.43 12.17
C ARG A 54 -18.02 -9.74 11.57
N LEU A 55 -17.73 -10.00 10.30
CA LEU A 55 -18.15 -11.21 9.60
C LEU A 55 -17.25 -12.40 9.97
N ALA A 56 -17.75 -13.62 9.72
CA ALA A 56 -17.01 -14.83 9.99
C ALA A 56 -15.68 -14.87 9.20
N ARG A 57 -14.61 -15.38 9.84
CA ARG A 57 -13.25 -15.39 9.30
C ARG A 57 -13.14 -16.03 7.92
N HIS A 58 -13.97 -17.04 7.63
CA HIS A 58 -14.00 -17.72 6.33
C HIS A 58 -14.45 -16.80 5.18
N CYS A 59 -15.32 -15.82 5.46
CA CYS A 59 -15.77 -14.84 4.46
C CYS A 59 -14.76 -13.70 4.24
N TYR A 60 -13.82 -13.47 5.17
CA TYR A 60 -12.90 -12.32 5.11
C TYR A 60 -12.12 -12.26 3.79
N SER A 61 -11.47 -13.37 3.43
CA SER A 61 -10.65 -13.40 2.20
C SER A 61 -11.51 -13.15 0.96
N GLN A 62 -12.71 -13.74 0.90
CA GLN A 62 -13.61 -13.56 -0.24
C GLN A 62 -14.08 -12.09 -0.34
N VAL A 63 -14.56 -11.52 0.76
CA VAL A 63 -15.05 -10.13 0.78
C VAL A 63 -13.95 -9.13 0.43
N ILE A 64 -12.75 -9.28 1.01
CA ILE A 64 -11.63 -8.39 0.71
C ILE A 64 -11.16 -8.55 -0.75
N LYS A 65 -11.13 -9.78 -1.31
CA LYS A 65 -10.83 -9.99 -2.73
C LYS A 65 -11.83 -9.26 -3.63
N THR A 66 -13.14 -9.39 -3.36
CA THR A 66 -14.16 -8.69 -4.12
C THR A 66 -13.98 -7.16 -4.04
N VAL A 67 -13.64 -6.62 -2.87
CA VAL A 67 -13.32 -5.18 -2.74
C VAL A 67 -12.11 -4.81 -3.61
N CYS A 68 -11.03 -5.59 -3.56
CA CYS A 68 -9.83 -5.34 -4.38
C CYS A 68 -10.14 -5.42 -5.88
N GLU A 69 -10.95 -6.38 -6.32
CA GLU A 69 -11.40 -6.52 -7.71
C GLU A 69 -12.20 -5.29 -8.17
N LEU A 70 -13.12 -4.80 -7.33
CA LEU A 70 -13.88 -3.57 -7.63
C LEU A 70 -12.97 -2.33 -7.73
N VAL A 71 -12.00 -2.20 -6.82
CA VAL A 71 -11.01 -1.10 -6.87
C VAL A 71 -10.17 -1.20 -8.14
N GLY A 72 -9.70 -2.40 -8.50
CA GLY A 72 -8.94 -2.64 -9.73
C GLY A 72 -9.74 -2.29 -10.99
N LEU A 73 -11.00 -2.70 -11.06
CA LEU A 73 -11.91 -2.35 -12.16
C LEU A 73 -12.08 -0.83 -12.28
N HIS A 74 -12.24 -0.12 -11.16
CA HIS A 74 -12.40 1.34 -11.15
C HIS A 74 -11.14 2.07 -11.60
N LEU A 75 -9.95 1.60 -11.20
CA LEU A 75 -8.67 2.16 -11.64
C LEU A 75 -8.50 1.99 -13.15
N ASN A 76 -8.73 0.79 -13.68
CA ASN A 76 -8.64 0.50 -15.10
C ASN A 76 -9.65 1.30 -15.94
N ALA A 77 -10.87 1.50 -15.43
CA ALA A 77 -11.87 2.33 -16.09
C ALA A 77 -11.50 3.82 -16.09
N SER A 78 -10.76 4.28 -15.09
CA SER A 78 -10.26 5.66 -15.00
C SER A 78 -9.07 5.89 -15.94
N GLU A 79 -8.22 4.88 -16.17
CA GLU A 79 -7.14 4.95 -17.17
C GLU A 79 -7.67 4.97 -18.61
N LEU A 80 -8.83 4.34 -18.87
CA LEU A 80 -9.52 4.36 -20.17
C LEU A 80 -10.08 5.74 -20.56
N HIS A 81 -10.13 6.71 -19.65
CA HIS A 81 -10.56 8.09 -19.94
C HIS A 81 -9.37 9.03 -20.27
N VAL A 82 -8.13 8.51 -20.24
CA VAL A 82 -6.89 9.28 -20.42
C VAL A 82 -6.12 8.85 -21.69
N ILE A 83 -6.70 8.00 -22.54
CA ILE A 83 -6.17 7.63 -23.86
C ILE A 83 -7.13 8.10 -24.96
#